data_AF-A0A7T5CIS6-F1
#
_entry.id   AF-A0A7T5CIS6-F1
#
_cell.length_a   1.000
_cell.length_b   1.000
_cell.length_c   1.000
_cell.angle_alpha   90.00
_cell.angle_beta   90.00
_cell.angle_gamma   90.00
#
_symmetry.space_group_name_H-M   'P 1'
#
loop_
_entity.id
_entity.type
_entity.pdbx_description
1 polymer ?
#
loop_
_entity_poly.entity_id
_entity_poly.type
_entity_poly.pdbx_seq_one_letter_code
_entity_poly.pdbx_strand_id
1 'polypeptide(L)'
;MENFIVGILPLLIAITVIIWIFYKPKQYDPQIFTAQPMPENQIQKLQQLLDAIDTHIKKTNNHERLNDPIVDYHLFFDNNTFEGSIAPNQEPFGLPRLHEMYLTLQQIEQHPQVHSIWVSIHSDYDRDDLLQYNEWPSANCIFFLTTNNISEDQILDWTNSFIHNGLIADELLPTHAYLPRTNDQNLFGIWWD
;
A
#
# COMPACT_ATOMS: atom_id res chain seq x y z
N MET A 1 -4.10 -40.96 -44.35
CA MET A 1 -4.03 -39.85 -43.37
C MET A 1 -2.65 -39.22 -43.42
N GLU A 2 -2.25 -38.59 -44.54
CA GLU A 2 -0.88 -38.03 -44.67
C GLU A 2 -0.84 -36.61 -45.28
N ASN A 3 -1.96 -36.08 -45.78
CA ASN A 3 -1.97 -34.76 -46.44
C ASN A 3 -2.40 -33.59 -45.54
N PHE A 4 -2.67 -33.82 -44.24
CA PHE A 4 -3.18 -32.78 -43.35
C PHE A 4 -2.08 -32.00 -42.59
N ILE A 5 -0.85 -32.52 -42.56
CA ILE A 5 0.24 -31.94 -41.75
C ILE A 5 1.04 -30.87 -42.52
N VAL A 6 1.06 -30.92 -43.85
CA VAL A 6 1.91 -30.05 -44.67
C VAL A 6 1.37 -28.61 -44.79
N GLY A 7 0.06 -28.40 -44.58
CA GLY A 7 -0.59 -27.07 -44.68
C GLY A 7 -0.59 -26.24 -43.40
N ILE A 8 -0.35 -26.86 -42.24
CA ILE A 8 -0.47 -26.20 -40.92
C ILE A 8 0.87 -25.58 -40.50
N LEU A 9 1.99 -26.17 -40.93
CA LEU A 9 3.33 -25.71 -40.58
C LEU A 9 3.66 -24.29 -41.10
N PRO A 10 3.32 -23.90 -42.34
CA PRO A 10 3.54 -22.53 -42.81
C PRO A 10 2.67 -21.50 -42.07
N LEU A 11 1.45 -21.91 -41.67
CA LEU A 11 0.52 -21.06 -40.94
C LEU A 11 0.98 -20.80 -39.51
N LEU A 12 1.51 -21.82 -38.82
CA LEU A 12 2.10 -21.67 -37.49
C LEU A 12 3.37 -20.80 -37.49
N ILE A 13 4.19 -20.89 -38.54
CA ILE A 13 5.37 -20.01 -38.70
C ILE A 13 4.92 -18.56 -38.95
N ALA A 14 3.91 -18.35 -39.79
CA ALA A 14 3.36 -17.02 -40.04
C ALA A 14 2.76 -16.40 -38.77
N ILE A 15 2.02 -17.18 -37.97
CA ILE A 15 1.44 -16.73 -36.69
C ILE A 15 2.53 -16.40 -35.67
N THR A 16 3.58 -17.21 -35.54
CA THR A 16 4.69 -16.92 -34.60
C THR A 16 5.49 -15.69 -35.01
N VAL A 17 5.70 -15.45 -36.31
CA VAL A 17 6.34 -14.23 -36.81
C VAL A 17 5.46 -13.00 -36.60
N ILE A 18 4.14 -13.09 -36.82
CA ILE A 18 3.18 -12.02 -36.54
C ILE A 18 3.18 -11.70 -35.03
N ILE A 19 3.07 -12.71 -34.17
CA ILE A 19 3.19 -12.53 -32.72
C ILE A 19 4.53 -11.88 -32.39
N TRP A 20 5.65 -12.28 -32.98
CA TRP A 20 6.93 -11.64 -32.67
C TRP A 20 7.05 -10.19 -33.18
N ILE A 21 6.42 -9.85 -34.30
CA ILE A 21 6.41 -8.49 -34.86
C ILE A 21 5.49 -7.55 -34.04
N PHE A 22 4.32 -8.02 -33.61
CA PHE A 22 3.36 -7.22 -32.84
C PHE A 22 3.56 -7.30 -31.32
N TYR A 23 4.19 -8.37 -30.85
CA TYR A 23 4.62 -8.63 -29.47
C TYR A 23 6.15 -8.62 -29.45
N LYS A 24 6.76 -7.50 -29.86
CA LYS A 24 8.13 -7.24 -29.41
C LYS A 24 8.06 -7.18 -27.88
N PRO A 25 8.69 -8.11 -27.12
CA PRO A 25 8.88 -7.87 -25.71
C PRO A 25 9.58 -6.52 -25.62
N LYS A 26 9.02 -5.57 -24.86
CA LYS A 26 9.69 -4.30 -24.59
C LYS A 26 11.12 -4.67 -24.23
N GLN A 27 12.08 -4.30 -25.08
CA GLN A 27 13.47 -4.55 -24.76
C GLN A 27 13.70 -3.85 -23.43
N TYR A 28 14.10 -4.61 -22.43
CA TYR A 28 14.55 -4.07 -21.16
C TYR A 28 15.73 -3.16 -21.50
N ASP A 29 15.47 -1.85 -21.47
CA ASP A 29 16.48 -0.83 -21.60
C ASP A 29 16.97 -0.52 -20.18
N PRO A 30 18.16 -1.01 -19.78
CA PRO A 30 18.71 -0.75 -18.46
C PRO A 30 18.99 0.75 -18.23
N GLN A 31 18.91 1.60 -19.27
CA GLN A 31 19.15 3.04 -19.16
C GLN A 31 17.86 3.88 -18.96
N ILE A 32 16.66 3.29 -18.99
CA ILE A 32 15.39 4.04 -18.81
C ILE A 32 15.07 4.37 -17.34
N PHE A 33 15.74 3.74 -16.38
CA PHE A 33 15.63 4.11 -14.95
C PHE A 33 16.89 4.81 -14.45
N THR A 34 17.24 5.96 -15.02
CA THR A 34 17.71 7.01 -14.11
C THR A 34 16.46 7.47 -13.36
N ALA A 35 16.12 6.79 -12.26
CA ALA A 35 15.09 7.27 -11.35
C ALA A 35 15.39 8.75 -11.12
N GLN A 36 14.45 9.61 -11.52
CA GLN A 36 14.60 11.03 -11.21
C GLN A 36 14.81 11.10 -9.70
N PRO A 37 15.84 11.81 -9.22
CA PRO A 37 16.12 11.87 -7.80
C PRO A 37 14.86 12.37 -7.10
N MET A 38 14.46 11.69 -6.04
CA MET A 38 13.29 12.04 -5.26
C MET A 38 13.41 13.51 -4.82
N PRO A 39 12.35 14.32 -4.97
CA PRO A 39 12.36 15.71 -4.52
C PRO A 39 12.76 15.83 -3.04
N GLU A 40 13.51 16.89 -2.69
CA GLU A 40 14.03 17.07 -1.33
C GLU A 40 12.94 17.04 -0.26
N ASN A 41 11.76 17.62 -0.54
CA ASN A 41 10.61 17.58 0.37
C ASN A 41 10.10 16.15 0.62
N GLN A 42 10.16 15.27 -0.38
CA GLN A 42 9.80 13.86 -0.21
C GLN A 42 10.86 13.11 0.61
N ILE A 43 12.15 13.38 0.41
CA ILE A 43 13.23 12.79 1.21
C ILE A 43 13.08 13.18 2.69
N GLN A 44 12.79 14.46 2.97
CA GLN A 44 12.55 14.92 4.33
C GLN A 44 11.34 14.23 4.97
N LYS A 45 10.26 14.01 4.20
CA LYS A 45 9.07 13.29 4.67
C LYS A 45 9.33 11.82 4.93
N LEU A 46 10.06 11.14 4.03
CA LEU A 46 10.50 9.77 4.23
C LEU A 46 11.33 9.64 5.51
N GLN A 47 12.27 10.55 5.75
CA GLN A 47 13.06 10.55 7.00
C GLN A 47 12.19 10.74 8.24
N GLN A 48 11.21 11.66 8.21
CA GLN A 48 10.26 11.86 9.31
C GLN A 48 9.43 10.60 9.58
N LEU A 49 8.97 9.92 8.53
CA LEU A 49 8.25 8.65 8.64
C LEU A 49 9.13 7.59 9.30
N LEU A 50 10.35 7.39 8.81
CA LEU A 50 11.28 6.38 9.33
C LEU A 50 11.64 6.64 10.80
N ASP A 51 11.83 7.91 11.19
CA ASP A 51 12.07 8.29 12.59
C ASP A 51 10.86 8.01 13.49
N ALA A 52 9.65 8.24 12.99
CA ALA A 52 8.41 7.90 13.71
C ALA A 52 8.26 6.38 13.87
N ILE A 53 8.59 5.60 12.85
CA ILE A 53 8.60 4.14 12.91
C ILE A 53 9.62 3.66 13.97
N ASP A 54 10.87 4.14 13.91
CA ASP A 54 11.90 3.76 14.88
C ASP A 54 11.50 4.12 16.32
N THR A 55 10.84 5.27 16.49
CA THR A 55 10.30 5.70 17.79
C THR A 55 9.20 4.75 18.27
N HIS A 56 8.29 4.34 17.38
CA HIS A 56 7.25 3.38 17.69
C HIS A 56 7.85 2.04 18.13
N ILE A 57 8.78 1.48 17.33
CA ILE A 57 9.45 0.20 17.61
C ILE A 57 10.16 0.23 18.98
N LYS A 58 10.89 1.31 19.27
CA LYS A 58 11.57 1.50 20.57
C LYS A 58 10.59 1.56 21.72
N LYS A 59 9.44 2.23 21.54
CA LYS A 59 8.41 2.38 22.58
C LYS A 59 7.70 1.07 22.90
N THR A 60 7.45 0.23 21.90
CA THR A 60 6.71 -1.02 22.08
C THR A 60 7.59 -2.20 22.50
N ASN A 61 8.92 -2.02 22.61
CA ASN A 61 9.89 -3.11 22.82
C ASN A 61 9.68 -4.27 21.82
N ASN A 62 9.28 -3.93 20.59
CA ASN A 62 8.98 -4.91 19.54
C ASN A 62 10.27 -5.54 19.01
N HIS A 63 10.73 -6.59 19.69
CA HIS A 63 11.74 -7.52 19.14
C HIS A 63 11.10 -8.65 18.32
N GLU A 64 9.78 -8.78 18.36
CA GLU A 64 9.03 -9.74 17.55
C GLU A 64 8.58 -9.06 16.26
N ARG A 65 9.08 -9.56 15.12
CA ARG A 65 8.73 -9.16 13.74
C ARG A 65 7.22 -9.26 13.40
N LEU A 66 6.38 -9.66 14.35
CA LEU A 66 4.96 -9.91 14.16
C LEU A 66 4.09 -8.67 14.41
N ASN A 67 4.70 -7.55 14.79
CA ASN A 67 3.97 -6.36 15.21
C ASN A 67 4.42 -5.16 14.38
N ASP A 68 3.69 -4.91 13.29
CA ASP A 68 3.97 -3.81 12.37
C ASP A 68 3.88 -2.46 13.09
N PRO A 69 4.88 -1.57 12.94
CA PRO A 69 4.83 -0.22 13.50
C PRO A 69 3.64 0.59 12.97
N ILE A 70 3.03 1.36 13.87
CA ILE A 70 1.87 2.20 13.56
C ILE A 70 2.24 3.67 13.64
N VAL A 71 1.94 4.42 12.58
CA VAL A 71 2.25 5.84 12.43
C VAL A 71 1.01 6.63 12.00
N ASP A 72 1.06 7.94 12.22
CA ASP A 72 0.02 8.87 11.77
C ASP A 72 -0.08 8.82 10.24
N TYR A 73 -1.30 8.78 9.70
CA TYR A 73 -1.50 8.63 8.26
C TYR A 73 -0.92 9.79 7.44
N HIS A 74 -0.85 11.01 7.99
CA HIS A 74 -0.21 12.13 7.32
C HIS A 74 1.27 11.89 7.08
N LEU A 75 1.97 11.20 7.99
CA LEU A 75 3.39 10.89 7.82
C LEU A 75 3.62 9.93 6.65
N PHE A 76 2.65 9.06 6.36
CA PHE A 76 2.73 8.10 5.28
C PHE A 76 2.27 8.66 3.93
N PHE A 77 1.17 9.43 3.89
CA PHE A 77 0.57 9.88 2.63
C PHE A 77 1.08 11.23 2.15
N ASP A 78 1.49 12.15 3.04
CA ASP A 78 1.86 13.52 2.64
C ASP A 78 3.18 13.54 1.85
N ASN A 79 3.08 13.89 0.56
CA ASN A 79 4.16 13.85 -0.44
C ASN A 79 4.67 12.45 -0.80
N ASN A 80 4.01 11.37 -0.36
CA ASN A 80 4.30 10.04 -0.88
C ASN A 80 3.68 9.88 -2.27
N THR A 81 4.54 9.69 -3.27
CA THR A 81 4.13 9.41 -4.65
C THR A 81 4.54 8.00 -5.10
N PHE A 82 5.05 7.17 -4.19
CA PHE A 82 5.47 5.81 -4.48
C PHE A 82 4.28 4.88 -4.35
N GLU A 83 3.47 4.79 -5.41
CA GLU A 83 2.21 4.03 -5.41
C GLU A 83 2.38 2.56 -4.97
N GLY A 84 3.54 1.95 -5.24
CA GLY A 84 3.87 0.59 -4.80
C GLY A 84 4.05 0.41 -3.29
N SER A 85 4.04 1.49 -2.50
CA SER A 85 4.04 1.43 -1.03
C SER A 85 2.69 1.02 -0.43
N ILE A 86 1.62 0.99 -1.22
CA ILE A 86 0.34 0.38 -0.82
C ILE A 86 0.04 -0.74 -1.81
N ALA A 87 -0.36 -1.90 -1.28
CA ALA A 87 -0.92 -2.98 -2.07
C ALA A 87 -0.12 -3.29 -3.35
N PRO A 88 1.20 -3.59 -3.28
CA PRO A 88 2.01 -3.83 -4.48
C PRO A 88 1.43 -4.95 -5.36
N ASN A 89 0.71 -5.91 -4.76
CA ASN A 89 0.00 -6.98 -5.47
C ASN A 89 -1.25 -6.50 -6.24
N GLN A 90 -1.74 -5.29 -5.98
CA GLN A 90 -2.95 -4.72 -6.56
C GLN A 90 -2.69 -3.65 -7.64
N GLU A 91 -1.41 -3.25 -7.86
CA GLU A 91 -0.98 -2.31 -8.92
C GLU A 91 -1.60 -2.62 -10.32
N PRO A 92 -1.75 -3.89 -10.76
CA PRO A 92 -2.28 -4.19 -12.10
C PRO A 92 -3.76 -3.88 -12.31
N PHE A 93 -4.53 -3.57 -11.26
CA PHE A 93 -6.00 -3.47 -11.33
C PHE A 93 -6.51 -2.02 -11.42
N GLY A 94 -5.60 -1.03 -11.39
CA GLY A 94 -5.94 0.39 -11.41
C GLY A 94 -6.44 0.84 -10.04
N LEU A 95 -5.54 1.44 -9.27
CA LEU A 95 -5.82 1.90 -7.90
C LEU A 95 -6.24 3.38 -7.91
N PRO A 96 -7.08 3.84 -6.95
CA PRO A 96 -7.03 5.25 -6.60
C PRO A 96 -5.57 5.59 -6.27
N ARG A 97 -5.08 6.71 -6.78
CA ARG A 97 -3.71 7.15 -6.49
C ARG A 97 -3.57 7.39 -5.00
N LEU A 98 -2.37 7.23 -4.43
CA LEU A 98 -2.09 7.57 -3.03
C LEU A 98 -2.59 8.97 -2.66
N HIS A 99 -2.47 9.92 -3.59
CA HIS A 99 -3.01 11.27 -3.41
C HIS A 99 -4.54 11.30 -3.25
N GLU A 100 -5.27 10.51 -4.04
CA GLU A 100 -6.74 10.42 -3.96
C GLU A 100 -7.16 9.73 -2.66
N MET A 101 -6.47 8.66 -2.27
CA MET A 101 -6.68 8.03 -0.96
C MET A 101 -6.45 9.04 0.17
N TYR A 102 -5.37 9.82 0.10
CA TYR A 102 -5.06 10.82 1.11
C TYR A 102 -6.16 11.88 1.23
N LEU A 103 -6.69 12.39 0.11
CA LEU A 103 -7.81 13.32 0.11
C LEU A 103 -9.07 12.72 0.75
N THR A 104 -9.38 11.46 0.47
CA THR A 104 -10.49 10.75 1.10
C THR A 104 -10.27 10.60 2.61
N LEU A 105 -9.07 10.21 3.05
CA LEU A 105 -8.74 10.09 4.47
C LEU A 105 -8.85 11.43 5.21
N GLN A 106 -8.41 12.52 4.58
CA GLN A 106 -8.60 13.88 5.13
C GLN A 106 -10.08 14.21 5.32
N GLN A 107 -10.96 13.81 4.38
CA GLN A 107 -12.40 14.01 4.53
C GLN A 107 -12.98 13.17 5.66
N ILE A 108 -12.54 11.91 5.78
CA ILE A 108 -12.97 11.00 6.85
C ILE A 108 -12.53 11.54 8.22
N GLU A 109 -11.31 12.05 8.34
CA GLU A 109 -10.79 12.63 9.59
C GLU A 109 -11.63 13.81 10.08
N GLN A 110 -12.23 14.61 9.18
CA GLN A 110 -13.12 15.71 9.57
C GLN A 110 -14.47 15.22 10.13
N HIS A 111 -14.78 13.93 10.04
CA HIS A 111 -16.02 13.39 10.55
C HIS A 111 -16.01 13.37 12.10
N PRO A 112 -17.03 13.91 12.79
CA PRO A 112 -16.99 14.09 14.26
C PRO A 112 -16.93 12.79 15.06
N GLN A 113 -17.21 11.65 14.41
CA GLN A 113 -17.15 10.31 15.01
C GLN A 113 -15.81 9.60 14.75
N VAL A 114 -14.89 10.22 14.00
CA VAL A 114 -13.54 9.72 13.77
C VAL A 114 -12.61 10.46 14.72
N HIS A 115 -11.86 9.71 15.53
CA HIS A 115 -10.91 10.27 16.49
C HIS A 115 -9.51 10.37 15.94
N SER A 116 -9.08 9.39 15.15
CA SER A 116 -7.75 9.35 14.56
C SER A 116 -7.68 8.26 13.48
N ILE A 117 -6.81 8.48 12.50
CA ILE A 117 -6.50 7.54 11.43
C ILE A 117 -5.00 7.21 11.51
N TRP A 118 -4.67 5.93 11.40
CA TRP A 118 -3.30 5.44 11.48
C TRP A 118 -2.98 4.50 10.33
N VAL A 119 -1.70 4.32 10.05
CA VAL A 119 -1.20 3.36 9.06
C VAL A 119 -0.27 2.39 9.75
N SER A 120 -0.46 1.08 9.56
CA SER A 120 0.57 0.10 9.90
C SER A 120 1.53 -0.08 8.73
N ILE A 121 2.82 -0.14 9.06
CA ILE A 121 3.91 -0.27 8.10
C ILE A 121 4.54 -1.64 8.32
N HIS A 122 4.75 -2.40 7.26
CA HIS A 122 5.42 -3.68 7.35
C HIS A 122 6.80 -3.51 8.02
N SER A 123 7.13 -4.38 8.98
CA SER A 123 8.40 -4.27 9.73
C SER A 123 9.62 -4.89 9.02
N ASP A 124 9.45 -5.46 7.83
CA ASP A 124 10.46 -6.19 7.07
C ASP A 124 11.15 -5.35 5.98
N TYR A 125 11.44 -4.08 6.29
CA TYR A 125 12.24 -3.21 5.42
C TYR A 125 13.65 -2.98 5.99
N ASP A 126 14.59 -2.59 5.11
CA ASP A 126 15.89 -2.05 5.49
C ASP A 126 15.89 -0.52 5.30
N ARG A 127 16.20 0.20 6.39
CA ARG A 127 16.14 1.68 6.40
C ARG A 127 17.14 2.30 5.43
N ASP A 128 18.34 1.75 5.35
CA ASP A 128 19.42 2.30 4.52
C ASP A 128 19.10 2.05 3.04
N ASP A 129 18.52 0.90 2.71
CA ASP A 129 18.03 0.62 1.35
C ASP A 129 16.94 1.61 0.93
N LEU A 130 15.92 1.85 1.76
CA LEU A 130 14.84 2.81 1.43
C LEU A 130 15.40 4.21 1.13
N LEU A 131 16.36 4.68 1.92
CA LEU A 131 17.01 5.98 1.70
C LEU A 131 17.92 5.98 0.47
N GLN A 132 18.63 4.88 0.21
CA GLN A 132 19.53 4.76 -0.94
C GLN A 132 18.75 4.73 -2.26
N TYR A 133 17.63 4.02 -2.29
CA TYR A 133 16.81 3.83 -3.49
C TYR A 133 15.66 4.84 -3.62
N ASN A 134 15.49 5.72 -2.61
CA ASN A 134 14.36 6.63 -2.50
C ASN A 134 13.02 5.90 -2.60
N GLU A 135 12.88 4.82 -1.84
CA GLU A 135 11.65 4.05 -1.75
C GLU A 135 10.92 4.35 -0.44
N TRP A 136 9.61 4.14 -0.46
CA TRP A 136 8.79 4.24 0.75
C TRP A 136 8.53 2.84 1.30
N PRO A 137 8.48 2.67 2.63
CA PRO A 137 8.17 1.37 3.20
C PRO A 137 6.73 0.97 2.84
N SER A 138 6.48 -0.33 2.71
CA SER A 138 5.15 -0.84 2.38
C SER A 138 4.20 -0.73 3.58
N ALA A 139 3.02 -0.16 3.38
CA ALA A 139 1.93 -0.17 4.34
C ALA A 139 1.14 -1.48 4.26
N ASN A 140 0.66 -1.95 5.40
CA ASN A 140 -0.12 -3.17 5.54
C ASN A 140 -1.61 -2.87 5.74
N CYS A 141 -1.95 -1.90 6.59
CA CYS A 141 -3.32 -1.59 6.97
C CYS A 141 -3.51 -0.10 7.27
N ILE A 142 -4.71 0.45 7.02
CA ILE A 142 -5.17 1.71 7.60
C ILE A 142 -6.13 1.40 8.75
N PHE A 143 -5.88 1.99 9.90
CA PHE A 143 -6.75 1.91 11.07
C PHE A 143 -7.58 3.17 11.26
N PHE A 144 -8.84 2.98 11.64
CA PHE A 144 -9.78 4.04 12.01
C PHE A 144 -10.21 3.85 13.46
N LEU A 145 -9.82 4.78 14.33
CA LEU A 145 -10.35 4.85 15.69
C LEU A 145 -11.58 5.76 15.67
N THR A 146 -12.72 5.24 16.09
CA THR A 146 -14.01 5.91 15.98
C THR A 146 -14.82 5.81 17.28
N THR A 147 -15.94 6.52 17.38
CA THR A 147 -16.91 6.32 18.46
C THR A 147 -17.61 4.95 18.32
N ASN A 148 -18.02 4.36 19.44
CA ASN A 148 -18.60 3.00 19.47
C ASN A 148 -19.89 2.76 18.68
N ASN A 149 -20.54 3.81 18.18
CA ASN A 149 -21.76 3.74 17.38
C ASN A 149 -21.50 3.75 15.86
N ILE A 150 -20.24 3.77 15.43
CA ILE A 150 -19.88 3.55 14.02
C ILE A 150 -19.88 2.06 13.71
N SER A 151 -20.53 1.68 12.60
CA SER A 151 -20.57 0.31 12.10
C SER A 151 -19.51 0.03 11.02
N GLU A 152 -19.26 -1.26 10.77
CA GLU A 152 -18.41 -1.72 9.66
C GLU A 152 -18.89 -1.19 8.29
N ASP A 153 -20.20 -1.23 8.03
CA ASP A 153 -20.79 -0.72 6.79
C ASP A 153 -20.48 0.76 6.57
N GLN A 154 -20.46 1.57 7.63
CA GLN A 154 -20.12 2.99 7.51
C GLN A 154 -18.65 3.20 7.14
N ILE A 155 -17.73 2.39 7.69
CA ILE A 155 -16.32 2.44 7.28
C ILE A 155 -16.17 2.02 5.82
N LEU A 156 -16.83 0.93 5.42
CA LEU A 156 -16.82 0.44 4.02
C LEU A 156 -17.38 1.50 3.05
N ASP A 157 -18.44 2.20 3.44
CA ASP A 157 -19.00 3.29 2.65
C ASP A 157 -18.00 4.46 2.51
N TRP A 158 -17.32 4.84 3.60
CA TRP A 158 -16.28 5.88 3.57
C TRP A 158 -15.07 5.49 2.73
N THR A 159 -14.72 4.20 2.70
CA THR A 159 -13.54 3.69 2.00
C THR A 159 -13.89 2.98 0.70
N ASN A 160 -15.09 3.19 0.15
CA ASN A 160 -15.59 2.48 -1.03
C ASN A 160 -14.74 2.69 -2.29
N SER A 161 -13.97 3.78 -2.32
CA SER A 161 -13.03 4.09 -3.40
C SER A 161 -11.72 3.32 -3.29
N PHE A 162 -11.42 2.75 -2.12
CA PHE A 162 -10.16 2.04 -1.89
C PHE A 162 -10.28 0.62 -2.39
N ILE A 163 -9.19 0.11 -2.96
CA ILE A 163 -9.06 -1.32 -3.25
C ILE A 163 -8.43 -1.94 -2.01
N HIS A 164 -9.15 -2.86 -1.37
CA HIS A 164 -8.75 -3.52 -0.13
C HIS A 164 -9.33 -4.94 -0.12
N ASN A 165 -8.68 -5.89 0.58
CA ASN A 165 -9.14 -7.29 0.63
C ASN A 165 -10.17 -7.55 1.74
N GLY A 166 -10.44 -6.56 2.58
CA GLY A 166 -11.44 -6.69 3.63
C GLY A 166 -11.38 -5.58 4.66
N LEU A 167 -12.26 -5.71 5.65
CA LEU A 167 -12.30 -4.91 6.86
C LEU A 167 -12.25 -5.84 8.06
N ILE A 168 -11.50 -5.44 9.08
CA ILE A 168 -11.40 -6.11 10.37
C ILE A 168 -11.96 -5.18 11.42
N ALA A 169 -12.84 -5.72 12.28
CA ALA A 169 -13.25 -5.06 13.49
C ALA A 169 -12.48 -5.58 14.72
N ASP A 170 -12.54 -4.76 15.76
CA ASP A 170 -11.77 -4.77 17.00
C ASP A 170 -11.32 -6.12 17.58
N GLU A 171 -12.20 -7.13 17.58
CA GLU A 171 -11.93 -8.44 18.21
C GLU A 171 -10.91 -9.30 17.45
N LEU A 172 -10.68 -8.97 16.18
CA LEU A 172 -9.81 -9.71 15.26
C LEU A 172 -8.53 -8.93 14.91
N LEU A 173 -8.41 -7.69 15.41
CA LEU A 173 -7.19 -6.91 15.23
C LEU A 173 -6.08 -7.51 16.07
N PRO A 174 -4.87 -7.65 15.50
CA PRO A 174 -3.80 -8.28 16.23
C PRO A 174 -3.43 -7.42 17.46
N THR A 175 -3.12 -8.10 18.57
CA THR A 175 -2.95 -7.54 19.92
C THR A 175 -1.91 -6.42 20.07
N HIS A 176 -1.16 -6.14 19.01
CA HIS A 176 -0.13 -5.10 18.91
C HIS A 176 -0.62 -3.77 18.34
N ALA A 177 -1.88 -3.63 17.95
CA ALA A 177 -2.50 -2.34 17.72
C ALA A 177 -2.71 -1.59 19.05
N TYR A 178 -1.60 -1.28 19.75
CA TYR A 178 -1.55 -0.52 21.00
C TYR A 178 -1.86 0.96 20.73
N LEU A 179 -3.03 1.21 20.17
CA LEU A 179 -3.61 2.52 20.06
C LEU A 179 -4.32 2.82 21.39
N PRO A 180 -3.95 3.91 22.08
CA PRO A 180 -4.61 4.27 23.33
C PRO A 180 -6.09 4.55 23.03
N ARG A 181 -6.99 3.75 23.59
CA ARG A 181 -8.43 3.87 23.41
C ARG A 181 -9.21 3.74 24.71
N THR A 182 -10.41 4.29 24.73
CA THR A 182 -11.39 4.10 25.80
C THR A 182 -12.40 3.02 25.43
N ASN A 183 -13.22 2.57 26.39
CA ASN A 183 -14.26 1.55 26.16
C ASN A 183 -15.38 2.04 25.22
N ASP A 184 -15.45 3.34 24.94
CA ASP A 184 -16.48 3.95 24.09
C ASP A 184 -15.99 4.17 22.65
N GLN A 185 -14.90 3.52 22.27
CA GLN A 185 -14.27 3.64 20.96
C GLN A 185 -14.16 2.28 20.27
N ASN A 186 -14.38 2.28 18.96
CA ASN A 186 -14.17 1.13 18.08
C ASN A 186 -12.91 1.35 17.24
N LEU A 187 -12.13 0.30 17.04
CA LEU A 187 -11.05 0.27 16.07
C LEU A 187 -11.43 -0.62 14.88
N PHE A 188 -11.29 -0.05 13.69
CA PHE A 188 -11.44 -0.76 12.42
C PHE A 188 -10.13 -0.74 11.65
N GLY A 189 -9.85 -1.80 10.88
CA GLY A 189 -8.70 -1.88 9.99
C GLY A 189 -9.12 -2.30 8.58
N ILE A 190 -8.63 -1.62 7.56
CA ILE A 190 -8.71 -2.08 6.16
C ILE A 190 -7.32 -2.54 5.71
N TRP A 191 -7.21 -3.74 5.14
CA TRP A 191 -5.94 -4.32 4.67
C TRP A 191 -5.97 -4.54 3.16
N TRP A 192 -4.80 -4.72 2.55
CA TRP A 192 -4.67 -4.98 1.10
C TRP A 192 -3.93 -6.27 0.74
N ASP A 193 -3.46 -7.03 1.74
CA ASP A 193 -2.82 -8.35 1.55
C ASP A 193 -3.75 -9.52 1.92
#